data_AF-A0A658K507-F1
#
_entry.id   AF-A0A658K507-F1
#
_cell.length_a   1.000
_cell.length_b   1.000
_cell.length_c   1.000
_cell.angle_alpha   90.00
_cell.angle_beta   90.00
_cell.angle_gamma   90.00
#
_symmetry.space_group_name_H-M   'P 1'
#
loop_
_entity.id
_entity.type
_entity.pdbx_description
1 polymer ?
#
loop_
_entity_poly.entity_id
_entity_poly.type
_entity_poly.pdbx_seq_one_letter_code
_entity_poly.pdbx_strand_id
1 'polypeptide(L)'
;MKTVDLSSATVRDLNQALHDQVKALQEREWMVTHPDGAHNLAVGVNEAISIDIQGHAGYYCAGMNQKASITVHGNVGVGCAENMMSGAVRVK
;
A
#
# COMPACT_ATOMS: atom_id res chain seq x y z
N MET A 1 -2.90 -5.35 -13.68
CA MET A 1 -2.37 -4.36 -12.74
C MET A 1 -3.38 -3.22 -12.59
N LYS A 2 -4.01 -3.10 -11.42
CA LYS A 2 -4.99 -2.05 -11.11
C LYS A 2 -4.28 -0.79 -10.64
N THR A 3 -4.60 0.36 -11.23
CA THR A 3 -3.99 1.64 -10.86
C THR A 3 -4.95 2.48 -10.03
N VAL A 4 -4.44 3.06 -8.95
CA VAL A 4 -5.14 4.04 -8.10
C VAL A 4 -4.34 5.34 -8.12
N ASP A 5 -4.97 6.42 -8.56
CA ASP A 5 -4.38 7.75 -8.61
C ASP A 5 -4.87 8.59 -7.43
N LEU A 6 -3.98 8.89 -6.49
CA LEU A 6 -4.31 9.63 -5.28
C LEU A 6 -4.46 11.14 -5.49
N SER A 7 -4.25 11.65 -6.72
CA SER A 7 -4.70 12.99 -7.09
C SER A 7 -6.22 13.09 -7.28
N SER A 8 -6.90 11.93 -7.43
CA SER A 8 -8.34 11.85 -7.67
C SER A 8 -9.10 10.95 -6.68
N ALA A 9 -8.44 9.90 -6.17
CA ALA A 9 -8.96 9.00 -5.14
C ALA A 9 -8.42 9.37 -3.75
N THR A 10 -9.10 8.92 -2.69
CA THR A 10 -8.60 9.11 -1.33
C THR A 10 -7.77 7.92 -0.84
N VAL A 11 -6.92 8.14 0.17
CA VAL A 11 -6.20 7.06 0.88
C VAL A 11 -7.16 6.02 1.46
N ARG A 12 -8.35 6.45 1.89
CA ARG A 12 -9.38 5.54 2.41
C ARG A 12 -9.90 4.62 1.30
N ASP A 13 -10.14 5.16 0.11
CA ASP A 13 -10.60 4.37 -1.04
C ASP A 13 -9.56 3.32 -1.44
N LEU A 14 -8.28 3.71 -1.46
CA LEU A 14 -7.16 2.79 -1.69
C LEU A 14 -7.15 1.65 -0.66
N ASN A 15 -7.10 1.97 0.62
CA ASN A 15 -7.02 0.95 1.67
C ASN A 15 -8.25 0.04 1.67
N GLN A 16 -9.44 0.61 1.51
CA GLN A 16 -10.67 -0.19 1.43
C GLN A 16 -10.63 -1.17 0.25
N ALA A 17 -10.18 -0.71 -0.92
CA ALA A 17 -10.08 -1.55 -2.12
C ALA A 17 -9.05 -2.70 -1.95
N LEU A 18 -7.96 -2.46 -1.20
CA LEU A 18 -6.98 -3.47 -0.84
C LEU A 18 -7.55 -4.47 0.20
N HIS A 19 -8.29 -3.99 1.19
CA HIS A 19 -8.94 -4.85 2.20
C HIS A 19 -10.03 -5.74 1.62
N ASP A 20 -10.77 -5.23 0.65
CA ASP A 20 -11.82 -5.99 -0.03
C ASP A 20 -11.29 -7.20 -0.80
N GLN A 21 -9.98 -7.27 -1.09
CA GLN A 21 -9.36 -8.44 -1.72
C GLN A 21 -9.48 -9.72 -0.86
N VAL A 22 -9.64 -9.59 0.46
CA VAL A 22 -9.87 -10.73 1.37
C VAL A 22 -11.22 -11.39 1.09
N LYS A 23 -12.24 -10.62 0.67
CA LYS A 23 -13.58 -11.16 0.38
C LYS A 23 -13.58 -11.94 -0.93
N ALA A 24 -12.93 -11.36 -1.94
CA ALA A 24 -12.73 -11.99 -3.23
C ALA A 24 -11.48 -11.39 -3.87
N LEU A 25 -10.45 -12.21 -4.09
CA LEU A 25 -9.20 -11.77 -4.68
C LEU A 25 -9.39 -11.55 -6.19
N GLN A 26 -9.63 -10.31 -6.58
CA GLN A 26 -9.83 -9.91 -7.98
C GLN A 26 -8.53 -9.41 -8.61
N GLU A 27 -7.69 -8.73 -7.82
CA GLU A 27 -6.53 -8.00 -8.33
C GLU A 27 -5.27 -8.38 -7.56
N ARG A 28 -4.29 -8.93 -8.27
CA ARG A 28 -3.02 -9.38 -7.67
C ARG A 28 -1.92 -8.33 -7.70
N GLU A 29 -2.04 -7.33 -8.56
CA GLU A 29 -1.00 -6.33 -8.81
C GLU A 29 -1.62 -4.94 -8.81
N TRP A 30 -1.05 -4.05 -8.01
CA TRP A 30 -1.56 -2.71 -7.78
C TRP A 30 -0.47 -1.67 -8.02
N MET A 31 -0.85 -0.57 -8.65
CA MET A 31 -0.02 0.62 -8.81
C MET A 31 -0.70 1.79 -8.10
N VAL A 32 0.01 2.46 -7.21
CA VAL A 32 -0.44 3.70 -6.55
C VAL A 32 0.37 4.85 -7.11
N THR A 33 -0.30 5.84 -7.67
CA THR A 33 0.33 7.01 -8.32
C THR A 33 -0.04 8.30 -7.59
N HIS A 34 0.81 9.32 -7.72
CA HIS A 34 0.70 10.62 -7.04
C HIS A 34 0.45 10.50 -5.53
N PRO A 35 1.24 9.69 -4.78
CA PRO A 35 1.03 9.52 -3.35
C PRO A 35 1.34 10.78 -2.54
N ASP A 36 2.14 11.71 -3.08
CA ASP A 36 2.44 13.04 -2.51
C ASP A 36 2.77 13.04 -1.00
N GLY A 37 3.46 11.99 -0.53
CA GLY A 37 3.82 11.86 0.88
C GLY A 37 2.65 11.52 1.79
N ALA A 38 1.53 11.03 1.26
CA ALA A 38 0.34 10.69 2.03
C ALA A 38 0.62 9.60 3.08
N HIS A 39 -0.03 9.73 4.24
CA HIS A 39 0.14 8.85 5.38
C HIS A 39 -0.78 7.63 5.25
N ASN A 40 -0.45 6.55 5.95
CA ASN A 40 -1.27 5.33 6.06
C ASN A 40 -1.59 4.68 4.71
N LEU A 41 -0.65 4.73 3.75
CA LEU A 41 -0.81 4.03 2.47
C LEU A 41 -0.62 2.53 2.63
N ALA A 42 -1.53 1.75 2.05
CA ALA A 42 -1.49 0.28 2.03
C ALA A 42 -1.37 -0.34 3.44
N VAL A 43 -2.10 0.20 4.42
CA VAL A 43 -2.13 -0.34 5.78
C VAL A 43 -3.08 -1.53 5.89
N GLY A 44 -2.79 -2.50 6.77
CA GLY A 44 -3.68 -3.61 7.09
C GLY A 44 -3.94 -4.59 5.96
N VAL A 45 -3.07 -4.64 4.94
CA VAL A 45 -3.26 -5.52 3.78
C VAL A 45 -3.07 -6.99 4.20
N ASN A 46 -4.09 -7.81 3.97
CA ASN A 46 -4.12 -9.22 4.39
C ASN A 46 -4.28 -10.20 3.22
N GLU A 47 -3.78 -9.83 2.04
CA GLU A 47 -3.72 -10.72 0.89
C GLU A 47 -2.35 -10.75 0.24
N ALA A 48 -2.05 -11.89 -0.39
CA ALA A 48 -0.78 -12.12 -1.09
C ALA A 48 -0.79 -11.43 -2.46
N ILE A 49 -0.68 -10.09 -2.42
CA ILE A 49 -0.70 -9.20 -3.59
C ILE A 49 0.57 -8.35 -3.67
N SER A 50 0.87 -7.86 -4.86
CA SER A 50 1.95 -6.89 -5.11
C SER A 50 1.40 -5.48 -5.20
N ILE A 51 2.06 -4.53 -4.53
CA ILE A 51 1.69 -3.12 -4.53
C ILE A 51 2.93 -2.27 -4.81
N ASP A 52 2.89 -1.50 -5.88
CA ASP A 52 3.93 -0.55 -6.25
C ASP A 52 3.44 0.89 -6.00
N ILE A 53 4.10 1.60 -5.09
CA ILE A 53 3.82 3.01 -4.76
C ILE A 53 4.83 3.89 -5.50
N GLN A 54 4.35 4.63 -6.48
CA GLN A 54 5.16 5.51 -7.35
C GLN A 54 5.30 6.90 -6.74
N GLY A 55 6.27 7.05 -5.84
CA GLY A 55 6.59 8.31 -5.19
C GLY A 55 6.79 8.14 -3.68
N HIS A 56 6.86 9.27 -2.98
CA HIS A 56 7.06 9.29 -1.53
C HIS A 56 5.77 8.87 -0.79
N ALA A 57 5.94 8.11 0.29
CA ALA A 57 4.89 7.79 1.25
C ALA A 57 5.19 8.42 2.62
N GLY A 58 4.15 8.79 3.33
CA GLY A 58 4.24 9.41 4.65
C GLY A 58 4.32 8.40 5.79
N TYR A 59 3.80 8.79 6.95
CA TYR A 59 3.86 7.95 8.16
C TYR A 59 3.01 6.69 8.02
N TYR A 60 3.45 5.62 8.69
CA TYR A 60 2.72 4.35 8.78
C TYR A 60 2.42 3.66 7.44
N CYS A 61 3.14 4.01 6.38
CA CYS A 61 3.03 3.30 5.10
C CYS A 61 3.29 1.80 5.30
N ALA A 62 2.43 0.94 4.75
CA ALA A 62 2.47 -0.51 4.85
C ALA A 62 2.34 -1.07 6.29
N GLY A 63 1.88 -0.26 7.25
CA GLY A 63 1.64 -0.72 8.63
C GLY A 63 0.64 -1.87 8.68
N MET A 64 0.82 -2.82 9.61
CA MET A 64 -0.02 -4.00 9.78
C MET A 64 -0.14 -4.91 8.54
N ASN A 65 0.84 -4.85 7.62
CA ASN A 65 0.88 -5.76 6.47
C ASN A 65 1.02 -7.22 6.93
N GLN A 66 0.19 -8.11 6.39
CA GLN A 66 0.20 -9.52 6.77
C GLN A 66 0.72 -10.45 5.68
N LYS A 67 0.59 -10.10 4.39
CA LYS A 67 0.94 -11.02 3.29
C LYS A 67 1.47 -10.32 2.04
N ALA A 68 1.24 -9.02 1.88
CA ALA A 68 1.54 -8.33 0.63
C ALA A 68 3.03 -8.08 0.45
N SER A 69 3.44 -7.96 -0.82
CA SER A 69 4.75 -7.43 -1.21
C SER A 69 4.56 -6.00 -1.69
N ILE A 70 5.09 -5.05 -0.92
CA ILE A 70 4.90 -3.61 -1.15
C ILE A 70 6.25 -2.99 -1.50
N THR A 71 6.33 -2.33 -2.65
CA THR A 71 7.52 -1.56 -3.07
C THR A 71 7.18 -0.08 -3.13
N VAL A 72 7.92 0.74 -2.39
CA VAL A 72 7.86 2.20 -2.47
C VAL A 72 9.04 2.69 -3.30
N HIS A 73 8.75 3.38 -4.40
CA HIS A 73 9.74 3.99 -5.29
C HIS A 73 9.93 5.45 -4.86
N GLY A 74 10.59 5.65 -3.72
CA GLY A 74 10.69 6.93 -3.04
C GLY A 74 11.05 6.80 -1.57
N ASN A 75 10.68 7.81 -0.79
CA ASN A 75 10.99 7.87 0.65
C ASN A 75 9.76 7.45 1.45
N VAL A 76 9.98 6.93 2.65
CA VAL A 76 8.92 6.62 3.61
C VAL A 76 9.13 7.43 4.90
N GLY A 77 8.02 7.80 5.55
CA GLY A 77 8.06 8.46 6.84
C GLY A 77 8.12 7.48 8.03
N VAL A 78 8.00 8.03 9.24
CA VAL A 78 8.04 7.29 10.51
C VAL A 78 6.98 6.19 10.56
N GLY A 79 7.34 5.04 11.14
CA GLY A 79 6.41 3.92 11.32
C GLY A 79 6.14 3.10 10.06
N CYS A 80 7.00 3.20 9.02
CA CYS A 80 6.88 2.32 7.87
C CYS A 80 6.91 0.84 8.28
N ALA A 81 5.97 0.06 7.77
CA ALA A 81 5.78 -1.35 8.09
C ALA A 81 5.57 -1.64 9.59
N GLU A 82 5.13 -0.65 10.37
CA GLU A 82 4.87 -0.82 11.80
C GLU A 82 3.86 -1.95 12.04
N ASN A 83 4.18 -2.84 12.99
CA ASN A 83 3.38 -4.01 13.33
C ASN A 83 3.07 -4.95 12.15
N MET A 84 3.98 -5.05 11.17
CA MET A 84 3.90 -6.02 10.08
C MET A 84 4.03 -7.46 10.59
N MET A 85 3.16 -8.36 10.10
CA MET A 85 3.14 -9.77 10.49
C MET A 85 3.92 -10.66 9.52
N SER A 86 3.77 -10.43 8.20
CA SER A 86 4.53 -11.13 7.16
C SER A 86 4.41 -10.40 5.81
N GLY A 87 5.07 -10.93 4.77
CA GLY A 87 5.17 -10.30 3.44
C GLY A 87 6.52 -9.58 3.27
N ALA A 88 6.56 -8.56 2.41
CA ALA A 88 7.75 -7.73 2.24
C ALA A 88 7.39 -6.25 2.06
N VAL A 89 8.19 -5.36 2.62
CA VAL A 89 8.16 -3.92 2.31
C VAL A 89 9.55 -3.52 1.85
N ARG A 90 9.66 -2.98 0.64
CA ARG A 90 10.93 -2.52 0.06
C ARG A 90 10.83 -1.04 -0.28
N VAL A 91 11.78 -0.27 0.20
CA VAL A 91 11.93 1.15 -0.13
C VAL A 91 13.15 1.28 -1.05
N LYS A 92 13.01 2.05 -2.14
CA LYS A 92 14.06 2.28 -3.15
C LYS A 92 14.48 3.74 -3.20
#